data_AF-A0A5C5X2H8-F1
#
_entry.id   AF-A0A5C5X2H8-F1
#
_cell.length_a   1.000
_cell.length_b   1.000
_cell.length_c   1.000
_cell.angle_alpha   90.00
_cell.angle_beta   90.00
_cell.angle_gamma   90.00
#
_symmetry.space_group_name_H-M   'P 1'
#
loop_
_entity.id
_entity.type
_entity.pdbx_description
1 polymer ?
#
loop_
_entity_poly.entity_id
_entity_poly.type
_entity_poly.pdbx_seq_one_letter_code
_entity_poly.pdbx_strand_id
1 'polypeptide(L)'
;MLSINGGKKSLDLAPGEFDIRPISIVDPCLRQATESLITTHAECVTRLTKSSARTSVHANRPALSICISVKNRSRIVHQGHALELFPTCVAAIAEAVQELEKTWPESVQLGPDSPNRLTVELVIADFTSDDWPLSQWIADAADGLKLNHFCLEECFSRGHGLNVAAARASSDRLLLLDADMLVTPQLIRTGIESIDQNSAYFPIFRYLSISGALLGLEDASFGNVFLSKQLFNASGGIPEFQSWGGEDDIFHEQISRIANVRREEGCGFYHQWHPERCRHENYLYPPQSDFMAYEAKQATDREARAFAVLHKDWEGKLFLYPDGKMQASHGDRGRYEWSKENVLSLVWDAWPVETLFHDDEDGQWRAEEYHFVIEELTTKSSAREIP
;
A
#
# COMPACT_ATOMS: atom_id res chain seq x y z
N MET A 1 29.89 -16.10 31.82
CA MET A 1 30.68 -16.98 30.93
C MET A 1 29.69 -17.76 30.06
N LEU A 2 29.25 -17.15 28.96
CA LEU A 2 28.22 -17.71 28.06
C LEU A 2 28.92 -18.53 26.96
N SER A 3 28.55 -19.80 26.85
CA SER A 3 29.15 -20.78 25.93
C SER A 3 28.70 -20.53 24.50
N ILE A 4 29.62 -20.07 23.65
CA ILE A 4 29.49 -20.00 22.20
C ILE A 4 29.90 -21.36 21.63
N ASN A 5 28.99 -22.34 21.63
CA ASN A 5 29.18 -23.60 20.90
C ASN A 5 27.98 -23.81 19.97
N GLY A 6 28.03 -23.14 18.83
CA GLY A 6 27.05 -23.31 17.76
C GLY A 6 27.07 -24.71 17.16
N GLY A 7 25.89 -25.28 16.98
CA GLY A 7 25.54 -26.02 15.76
C GLY A 7 26.22 -27.36 15.48
N LYS A 8 26.33 -28.27 16.46
CA LYS A 8 26.75 -29.67 16.20
C LYS A 8 25.65 -30.73 16.40
N LYS A 9 24.39 -30.35 16.56
CA LYS A 9 23.26 -31.29 16.62
C LYS A 9 22.30 -31.03 15.46
N SER A 10 21.73 -32.11 14.91
CA SER A 10 20.67 -32.02 13.90
C SER A 10 19.51 -31.18 14.45
N LEU A 11 18.97 -30.28 13.62
CA LEU A 11 17.79 -29.49 13.97
C LEU A 11 16.63 -30.45 14.30
N ASP A 12 16.12 -30.33 15.52
CA ASP A 12 14.89 -30.99 15.92
C ASP A 12 13.72 -30.21 15.29
N LEU A 13 13.00 -30.86 14.38
CA LEU A 13 11.85 -30.31 13.66
C LEU A 13 10.52 -30.76 14.27
N ALA A 14 10.55 -31.51 15.38
CA ALA A 14 9.32 -31.83 16.09
C ALA A 14 8.76 -30.54 16.74
N PRO A 15 7.44 -30.28 16.66
CA PRO A 15 6.84 -29.17 17.38
C PRO A 15 6.99 -29.42 18.88
N GLY A 16 8.00 -28.79 19.48
CA GLY A 16 8.15 -28.76 20.93
C GLY A 16 7.03 -27.93 21.55
N GLU A 17 6.53 -28.37 22.70
CA GLU A 17 5.75 -27.49 23.57
C GLU A 17 6.72 -26.46 24.17
N PHE A 18 6.85 -25.32 23.49
CA PHE A 18 7.59 -24.18 24.03
C PHE A 18 6.67 -23.42 24.98
N ASP A 19 6.98 -23.43 26.28
CA ASP A 19 6.35 -22.53 27.27
C ASP A 19 6.86 -21.11 27.02
N ILE A 20 6.28 -20.44 26.02
CA ILE A 20 6.56 -19.04 25.70
C ILE A 20 5.77 -18.18 26.69
N ARG A 21 6.46 -17.70 27.72
CA ARG A 21 5.89 -16.71 28.63
C ARG A 21 6.27 -15.30 28.16
N PRO A 22 5.31 -14.41 27.91
CA PRO A 22 5.63 -13.04 27.55
C PRO A 22 6.40 -12.39 28.70
N ILE A 23 7.60 -11.90 28.39
CA ILE A 23 8.41 -11.11 29.31
C ILE A 23 7.93 -9.67 29.20
N SER A 24 7.70 -9.00 30.34
CA SER A 24 7.33 -7.59 30.35
C SER A 24 8.43 -6.76 29.69
N ILE A 25 8.06 -5.91 28.74
CA ILE A 25 8.97 -4.95 28.12
C ILE A 25 9.50 -4.02 29.20
N VAL A 26 10.78 -4.13 29.55
CA VAL A 26 11.39 -3.39 30.67
C VAL A 26 11.40 -1.89 30.40
N ASP A 27 11.56 -1.50 29.13
CA ASP A 27 11.57 -0.11 28.70
C ASP A 27 10.16 0.53 28.76
N PRO A 28 9.96 1.60 29.56
CA PRO A 28 8.64 2.22 29.72
C PRO A 28 8.09 2.84 28.43
N CYS A 29 8.94 3.37 27.55
CA CYS A 29 8.52 4.02 26.31
C CYS A 29 8.13 2.99 25.26
N LEU A 30 8.92 1.92 25.11
CA LEU A 30 8.54 0.78 24.26
C LEU A 30 7.29 0.09 24.80
N ARG A 31 7.15 -0.03 26.13
CA ARG A 31 5.93 -0.58 26.73
C ARG A 31 4.72 0.30 26.42
N GLN A 32 4.83 1.61 26.58
CA GLN A 32 3.74 2.54 26.27
C GLN A 32 3.40 2.58 24.77
N ALA A 33 4.39 2.55 23.89
CA ALA A 33 4.19 2.47 22.44
C ALA A 33 3.51 1.15 22.05
N THR A 34 3.97 0.03 22.62
CA THR A 34 3.37 -1.29 22.41
C THR A 34 1.94 -1.34 22.96
N GLU A 35 1.69 -0.81 24.15
CA GLU A 35 0.35 -0.72 24.74
C GLU A 35 -0.58 0.20 23.94
N SER A 36 -0.06 1.30 23.38
CA SER A 36 -0.83 2.18 22.48
C SER A 36 -1.16 1.49 21.16
N LEU A 37 -0.24 0.72 20.57
CA LEU A 37 -0.49 -0.10 19.39
C LEU A 37 -1.50 -1.21 19.67
N ILE A 38 -1.35 -1.93 20.78
CA ILE A 38 -2.30 -2.96 21.23
C ILE A 38 -3.67 -2.35 21.48
N THR A 39 -3.76 -1.18 22.11
CA THR A 39 -5.03 -0.50 22.39
C THR A 39 -5.67 -0.01 21.10
N THR A 40 -4.91 0.62 20.20
CA THR A 40 -5.40 1.06 18.88
C THR A 40 -5.93 -0.13 18.07
N HIS A 41 -5.16 -1.23 18.05
CA HIS A 41 -5.55 -2.46 17.38
C HIS A 41 -6.77 -3.11 18.05
N ALA A 42 -6.82 -3.19 19.38
CA ALA A 42 -7.94 -3.76 20.13
C ALA A 42 -9.22 -2.92 20.01
N GLU A 43 -9.13 -1.59 19.98
CA GLU A 43 -10.26 -0.70 19.72
C GLU A 43 -10.77 -0.83 18.28
N CYS A 44 -9.86 -0.97 17.32
CA CYS A 44 -10.19 -1.25 15.92
C CYS A 44 -10.90 -2.61 15.82
N VAL A 45 -10.33 -3.66 16.41
CA VAL A 45 -10.91 -5.03 16.46
C VAL A 45 -12.23 -5.07 17.23
N THR A 46 -12.40 -4.29 18.29
CA THR A 46 -13.66 -4.22 19.06
C THR A 46 -14.74 -3.46 18.28
N ARG A 47 -14.37 -2.47 17.46
CA ARG A 47 -15.28 -1.83 16.49
C ARG A 47 -15.62 -2.78 15.33
N LEU A 48 -14.65 -3.55 14.84
CA LEU A 48 -14.80 -4.58 13.79
C LEU A 48 -15.76 -5.71 14.24
N THR A 49 -15.60 -6.23 15.45
CA THR A 49 -16.41 -7.35 15.99
C THR A 49 -17.83 -6.97 16.36
N LYS A 50 -18.08 -5.73 16.83
CA LYS A 50 -19.45 -5.23 17.07
C LYS A 50 -20.26 -5.03 15.79
N SER A 51 -19.62 -4.88 14.64
CA SER A 51 -20.28 -4.81 13.33
C SER A 51 -20.68 -6.20 12.78
N SER A 52 -19.95 -7.25 13.18
CA SER A 52 -20.13 -8.63 12.69
C SER A 52 -21.31 -9.38 13.34
N ALA A 53 -21.88 -8.86 14.43
CA ALA A 53 -23.06 -9.43 15.09
C ALA A 53 -24.39 -9.04 14.41
N ARG A 54 -24.54 -9.32 13.11
CA ARG A 54 -25.84 -9.31 12.40
C ARG A 54 -25.93 -10.46 11.39
N THR A 55 -26.15 -11.65 11.93
CA THR A 55 -26.68 -12.79 11.20
C THR A 55 -28.12 -12.51 10.75
N SER A 56 -28.31 -12.15 9.47
CA SER A 56 -29.46 -12.52 8.61
C SER A 56 -29.71 -11.62 7.38
N VAL A 57 -28.78 -10.74 6.95
CA VAL A 57 -28.99 -9.83 5.79
C VAL A 57 -28.06 -10.10 4.58
N HIS A 58 -27.11 -11.04 4.69
CA HIS A 58 -26.02 -11.22 3.72
C HIS A 58 -26.32 -12.12 2.51
N ALA A 59 -27.51 -12.71 2.40
CA ALA A 59 -27.78 -13.78 1.43
C ALA A 59 -27.71 -13.36 -0.07
N ASN A 60 -27.57 -12.08 -0.40
CA ASN A 60 -27.55 -11.58 -1.79
C ASN A 60 -26.33 -10.70 -2.15
N ARG A 61 -25.29 -10.62 -1.31
CA ARG A 61 -24.09 -9.83 -1.64
C ARG A 61 -23.07 -10.66 -2.42
N PRO A 62 -22.39 -10.11 -3.44
CA PRO A 62 -21.28 -10.79 -4.08
C PRO A 62 -20.20 -11.17 -3.07
N ALA A 63 -19.56 -12.33 -3.27
CA ALA A 63 -18.48 -12.81 -2.43
C ALA A 63 -17.25 -11.89 -2.49
N LEU A 64 -17.04 -11.23 -3.64
CA LEU A 64 -15.97 -10.28 -3.91
C LEU A 64 -16.47 -9.24 -4.93
N SER A 65 -16.07 -7.97 -4.74
CA SER A 65 -16.15 -6.95 -5.78
C SER A 65 -14.73 -6.63 -6.27
N ILE A 66 -14.49 -6.77 -7.57
CA ILE A 66 -13.23 -6.44 -8.25
C ILE A 66 -13.39 -5.04 -8.83
N CYS A 67 -12.59 -4.09 -8.36
CA CYS A 67 -12.64 -2.68 -8.71
C CYS A 67 -11.49 -2.35 -9.66
N ILE A 68 -11.83 -1.78 -10.83
CA ILE A 68 -10.88 -1.41 -11.88
C ILE A 68 -11.15 0.03 -12.31
N SER A 69 -10.08 0.82 -12.39
CA SER A 69 -10.06 2.15 -12.99
C SER A 69 -9.37 2.07 -14.35
N VAL A 70 -9.99 2.59 -15.41
CA VAL A 70 -9.47 2.41 -16.77
C VAL A 70 -9.57 3.67 -17.63
N LYS A 71 -8.52 3.90 -18.41
CA LYS A 71 -8.51 4.79 -19.59
C LYS A 71 -7.71 4.14 -20.70
N ASN A 72 -8.35 3.93 -21.85
CA ASN A 72 -7.74 3.50 -23.10
C ASN A 72 -6.78 2.31 -22.93
N ARG A 73 -7.31 1.21 -22.37
CA ARG A 73 -6.58 -0.04 -22.09
C ARG A 73 -7.15 -1.26 -22.80
N SER A 74 -8.21 -1.06 -23.60
CA SER A 74 -8.92 -2.12 -24.30
C SER A 74 -8.15 -2.61 -25.52
N ARG A 75 -7.53 -1.71 -26.29
CA ARG A 75 -6.79 -2.04 -27.50
C ARG A 75 -5.62 -1.09 -27.73
N ILE A 76 -4.41 -1.62 -27.67
CA ILE A 76 -3.18 -0.86 -27.88
C ILE A 76 -2.48 -1.37 -29.13
N VAL A 77 -2.23 -0.49 -30.10
CA VAL A 77 -1.42 -0.82 -31.27
C VAL A 77 0.06 -0.56 -30.97
N HIS A 78 0.89 -1.58 -31.11
CA HIS A 78 2.34 -1.48 -30.95
C HIS A 78 3.06 -2.30 -32.03
N GLN A 79 3.91 -1.65 -32.82
CA GLN A 79 4.69 -2.31 -33.89
C GLN A 79 3.84 -3.19 -34.83
N GLY A 80 2.63 -2.74 -35.16
CA GLY A 80 1.69 -3.47 -36.04
C GLY A 80 0.90 -4.59 -35.35
N HIS A 81 1.12 -4.85 -34.06
CA HIS A 81 0.35 -5.82 -33.27
C HIS A 81 -0.67 -5.09 -32.40
N ALA A 82 -1.89 -5.63 -32.29
CA ALA A 82 -2.90 -5.17 -31.36
C ALA A 82 -2.78 -5.97 -30.06
N LEU A 83 -2.65 -5.27 -28.93
CA LEU A 83 -2.68 -5.83 -27.59
C LEU A 83 -4.07 -5.56 -26.99
N GLU A 84 -4.79 -6.61 -26.60
CA GLU A 84 -6.15 -6.51 -26.05
C GLU A 84 -6.12 -6.71 -24.53
N LEU A 85 -5.41 -5.82 -23.83
CA LEU A 85 -5.02 -6.01 -22.43
C LEU A 85 -6.23 -6.14 -21.50
N PHE A 86 -7.13 -5.16 -21.52
CA PHE A 86 -8.29 -5.17 -20.64
C PHE A 86 -9.32 -6.26 -20.97
N PRO A 87 -9.67 -6.51 -22.25
CA PRO A 87 -10.45 -7.69 -22.62
C PRO A 87 -9.86 -9.00 -22.09
N THR A 88 -8.55 -9.19 -22.19
CA THR A 88 -7.87 -10.39 -21.67
C THR A 88 -7.92 -10.47 -20.15
N CYS A 89 -7.77 -9.34 -19.45
CA CYS A 89 -7.94 -9.25 -17.99
C CYS A 89 -9.35 -9.67 -17.57
N VAL A 90 -10.40 -9.12 -18.20
CA VAL A 90 -11.79 -9.45 -17.88
C VAL A 90 -12.09 -10.92 -18.16
N ALA A 91 -11.63 -11.46 -19.29
CA ALA A 91 -11.80 -12.87 -19.62
C ALA A 91 -11.11 -13.78 -18.60
N ALA A 92 -9.89 -13.45 -18.16
CA ALA A 92 -9.18 -14.18 -17.12
C ALA A 92 -9.92 -14.15 -15.77
N ILE A 93 -10.53 -13.02 -15.41
CA ILE A 93 -11.39 -12.92 -14.22
C ILE A 93 -12.61 -13.84 -14.37
N ALA A 94 -13.32 -13.77 -15.49
CA ALA A 94 -14.52 -14.57 -15.73
C ALA A 94 -14.20 -16.08 -15.68
N GLU A 95 -13.15 -16.53 -16.34
CA GLU A 95 -12.68 -17.92 -16.32
C GLU A 95 -12.31 -18.35 -14.89
N ALA A 96 -11.55 -17.52 -14.17
CA ALA A 96 -11.15 -17.80 -12.81
C ALA A 96 -12.35 -17.95 -11.87
N VAL A 97 -13.39 -17.12 -12.02
CA VAL A 97 -14.62 -17.19 -11.22
C VAL A 97 -15.43 -18.44 -11.56
N GLN A 98 -15.56 -18.80 -12.84
CA GLN A 98 -16.28 -20.01 -13.25
C GLN A 98 -15.60 -21.30 -12.74
N GLU A 99 -14.27 -21.35 -12.70
CA GLU A 99 -13.56 -22.48 -12.11
C GLU A 99 -13.64 -22.46 -10.57
N LEU A 100 -13.59 -21.27 -9.96
CA LEU A 100 -13.76 -21.13 -8.52
C LEU A 100 -15.15 -21.60 -8.07
N GLU A 101 -16.20 -21.25 -8.80
CA GLU A 101 -17.58 -21.72 -8.58
C GLU A 101 -17.64 -23.26 -8.50
N LYS A 102 -16.90 -23.98 -9.36
CA LYS A 102 -16.89 -25.46 -9.40
C LYS A 102 -16.12 -26.09 -8.24
N THR A 103 -15.13 -25.38 -7.71
CA THR A 103 -14.17 -25.90 -6.73
C THR A 103 -14.37 -25.35 -5.31
N TRP A 104 -15.32 -24.41 -5.13
CA TRP A 104 -15.62 -23.82 -3.83
C TRP A 104 -16.30 -24.87 -2.93
N PRO A 105 -15.86 -25.04 -1.66
CA PRO A 105 -16.32 -26.15 -0.80
C PRO A 105 -17.85 -26.24 -0.59
N GLU A 106 -18.59 -25.14 -0.78
CA GLU A 106 -20.05 -25.07 -0.61
C GLU A 106 -20.86 -25.27 -1.91
N SER A 107 -20.22 -25.42 -3.07
CA SER A 107 -20.90 -25.52 -4.38
C SER A 107 -21.33 -26.93 -4.77
N VAL A 108 -21.23 -27.91 -3.86
CA VAL A 108 -21.69 -29.28 -4.08
C VAL A 108 -23.22 -29.31 -4.08
N GLN A 109 -23.79 -29.34 -5.29
CA GLN A 109 -25.19 -29.67 -5.63
C GLN A 109 -26.28 -28.64 -5.33
N LEU A 110 -26.20 -27.46 -5.95
CA LEU A 110 -27.40 -26.64 -6.09
C LEU A 110 -27.53 -26.18 -7.55
N GLY A 111 -28.73 -26.29 -8.11
CA GLY A 111 -29.03 -25.96 -9.51
C GLY A 111 -28.74 -24.50 -9.85
N PRO A 112 -28.93 -24.09 -11.12
CA PRO A 112 -28.59 -22.75 -11.61
C PRO A 112 -29.27 -21.59 -10.84
N ASP A 113 -30.40 -21.86 -10.17
CA ASP A 113 -31.16 -20.89 -9.38
C ASP A 113 -30.83 -20.92 -7.87
N SER A 114 -29.70 -21.50 -7.49
CA SER A 114 -29.31 -21.61 -6.09
C SER A 114 -28.96 -20.25 -5.47
N PRO A 115 -29.50 -19.92 -4.27
CA PRO A 115 -29.08 -18.76 -3.51
C PRO A 115 -27.62 -18.83 -3.01
N ASN A 116 -26.95 -19.98 -3.14
CA ASN A 116 -25.55 -20.18 -2.73
C ASN A 116 -24.54 -20.13 -3.90
N ARG A 117 -24.94 -19.60 -5.07
CA ARG A 117 -23.99 -19.41 -6.18
C ARG A 117 -22.96 -18.32 -5.82
N LEU A 118 -21.67 -18.64 -5.91
CA LEU A 118 -20.58 -17.69 -5.68
C LEU A 118 -20.65 -16.58 -6.73
N THR A 119 -21.25 -15.46 -6.37
CA THR A 119 -21.35 -14.30 -7.26
C THR A 119 -20.14 -13.40 -7.06
N VAL A 120 -19.43 -13.05 -8.14
CA VAL A 120 -18.38 -12.01 -8.14
C VAL A 120 -18.86 -10.82 -8.95
N GLU A 121 -18.61 -9.62 -8.43
CA GLU A 121 -18.97 -8.36 -9.08
C GLU A 121 -17.73 -7.72 -9.70
N LEU A 122 -17.84 -7.26 -10.95
CA LEU A 122 -16.83 -6.46 -11.63
C LEU A 122 -17.31 -5.01 -11.69
N VAL A 123 -16.60 -4.11 -11.00
CA VAL A 123 -16.92 -2.69 -10.89
C VAL A 123 -15.89 -1.89 -11.69
N ILE A 124 -16.32 -1.25 -12.77
CA ILE A 124 -15.44 -0.57 -13.73
C ILE A 124 -15.75 0.93 -13.71
N ALA A 125 -14.76 1.72 -13.32
CA ALA A 125 -14.73 3.17 -13.49
C ALA A 125 -13.98 3.48 -14.81
N ASP A 126 -14.73 3.74 -15.88
CA ASP A 126 -14.16 4.07 -17.19
C ASP A 126 -14.06 5.59 -17.38
N PHE A 127 -12.87 6.12 -17.59
CA PHE A 127 -12.67 7.55 -17.90
C PHE A 127 -12.96 7.86 -19.36
N THR A 128 -14.11 7.41 -19.86
CA THR A 128 -14.58 7.57 -21.25
C THR A 128 -13.58 7.02 -22.28
N SER A 129 -13.24 5.73 -22.18
CA SER A 129 -12.29 5.10 -23.10
C SER A 129 -12.84 5.03 -24.54
N ASP A 130 -11.98 5.30 -25.51
CA ASP A 130 -12.32 5.38 -26.94
C ASP A 130 -11.41 4.53 -27.85
N ASP A 131 -10.44 3.83 -27.29
CA ASP A 131 -9.52 2.94 -28.00
C ASP A 131 -10.19 1.67 -28.57
N TRP A 132 -11.12 1.10 -27.81
CA TRP A 132 -12.10 0.11 -28.24
C TRP A 132 -13.27 0.13 -27.24
N PRO A 133 -14.43 0.73 -27.59
CA PRO A 133 -15.50 0.99 -26.64
C PRO A 133 -15.96 -0.26 -25.88
N LEU A 134 -15.98 -0.18 -24.54
CA LEU A 134 -16.33 -1.29 -23.65
C LEU A 134 -17.69 -1.91 -24.01
N SER A 135 -18.67 -1.09 -24.41
CA SER A 135 -20.01 -1.54 -24.80
C SER A 135 -20.03 -2.56 -25.94
N GLN A 136 -18.94 -2.69 -26.71
CA GLN A 136 -18.84 -3.64 -27.82
C GLN A 136 -18.37 -5.03 -27.42
N TRP A 137 -17.73 -5.19 -26.25
CA TRP A 137 -17.05 -6.44 -25.89
C TRP A 137 -17.24 -6.87 -24.42
N ILE A 138 -17.51 -5.92 -23.51
CA ILE A 138 -17.49 -6.19 -22.07
C ILE A 138 -18.55 -7.21 -21.63
N ALA A 139 -19.73 -7.20 -22.26
CA ALA A 139 -20.82 -8.10 -21.90
C ALA A 139 -20.45 -9.57 -22.19
N ASP A 140 -19.75 -9.82 -23.29
CA ASP A 140 -19.31 -11.16 -23.67
C ASP A 140 -18.11 -11.61 -22.85
N ALA A 141 -17.14 -10.73 -22.60
CA ALA A 141 -15.94 -11.04 -21.83
C ALA A 141 -16.21 -11.26 -20.33
N ALA A 142 -17.21 -10.55 -19.77
CA ALA A 142 -17.57 -10.61 -18.36
C ALA A 142 -18.66 -11.67 -18.06
N ASP A 143 -18.86 -12.67 -18.93
CA ASP A 143 -19.89 -13.70 -18.73
C ASP A 143 -19.71 -14.42 -17.38
N GLY A 144 -20.81 -14.56 -16.64
CA GLY A 144 -20.83 -15.09 -15.28
C GLY A 144 -20.47 -14.10 -14.17
N LEU A 145 -20.08 -12.86 -14.50
CA LEU A 145 -19.83 -11.79 -13.52
C LEU A 145 -21.04 -10.86 -13.40
N LYS A 146 -21.26 -10.33 -12.20
CA LYS A 146 -22.17 -9.19 -12.02
C LYS A 146 -21.46 -7.91 -12.45
N LEU A 147 -21.84 -7.33 -13.58
CA LEU A 147 -21.21 -6.12 -14.11
C LEU A 147 -21.81 -4.82 -13.51
N ASN A 148 -20.94 -3.93 -13.04
CA ASN A 148 -21.26 -2.55 -12.68
C ASN A 148 -20.28 -1.61 -13.37
N HIS A 149 -20.66 -1.12 -14.56
CA HIS A 149 -19.85 -0.25 -15.39
C HIS A 149 -20.44 1.16 -15.42
N PHE A 150 -19.60 2.19 -15.29
CA PHE A 150 -19.99 3.59 -15.40
C PHE A 150 -18.83 4.45 -15.92
N CYS A 151 -19.19 5.59 -16.53
CA CYS A 151 -18.23 6.54 -17.06
C CYS A 151 -17.94 7.69 -16.09
N LEU A 152 -16.71 8.20 -16.14
CA LEU A 152 -16.24 9.43 -15.49
C LEU A 152 -15.76 10.40 -16.58
N GLU A 153 -16.36 11.59 -16.65
CA GLU A 153 -16.09 12.59 -17.70
C GLU A 153 -14.92 13.54 -17.36
N GLU A 154 -14.16 13.23 -16.33
CA GLU A 154 -13.03 14.03 -15.84
C GLU A 154 -11.67 13.51 -16.33
N CYS A 155 -10.58 14.22 -15.97
CA CYS A 155 -9.23 13.77 -16.30
C CYS A 155 -8.90 12.46 -15.58
N PHE A 156 -8.14 11.59 -16.25
CA PHE A 156 -7.80 10.28 -15.69
C PHE A 156 -7.03 10.41 -14.37
N SER A 157 -7.56 9.74 -13.35
CA SER A 157 -6.89 9.47 -12.09
C SER A 157 -7.21 8.03 -11.68
N ARG A 158 -6.18 7.19 -11.60
CA ARG A 158 -6.36 5.79 -11.18
C ARG A 158 -6.95 5.72 -9.77
N GLY A 159 -6.38 6.46 -8.83
CA GLY A 159 -6.87 6.55 -7.46
C GLY A 159 -8.32 7.01 -7.36
N HIS A 160 -8.71 8.08 -8.08
CA HIS A 160 -10.11 8.53 -8.11
C HIS A 160 -11.06 7.45 -8.62
N GLY A 161 -10.72 6.82 -9.75
CA GLY A 161 -11.55 5.75 -10.31
C GLY A 161 -11.71 4.55 -9.37
N LEU A 162 -10.63 4.15 -8.68
CA LEU A 162 -10.67 3.07 -7.69
C LEU A 162 -11.48 3.48 -6.45
N ASN A 163 -11.38 4.72 -5.97
CA ASN A 163 -12.20 5.25 -4.88
C ASN A 163 -13.70 5.18 -5.22
N VAL A 164 -14.09 5.65 -6.41
CA VAL A 164 -15.48 5.62 -6.86
C VAL A 164 -15.96 4.18 -7.07
N ALA A 165 -15.13 3.31 -7.65
CA ALA A 165 -15.45 1.90 -7.83
C ALA A 165 -15.65 1.18 -6.48
N ALA A 166 -14.75 1.38 -5.51
CA ALA A 166 -14.87 0.83 -4.16
C ALA A 166 -16.13 1.34 -3.45
N ALA A 167 -16.48 2.62 -3.62
CA ALA A 167 -17.71 3.18 -3.08
C ALA A 167 -18.96 2.50 -3.65
N ARG A 168 -18.98 2.23 -4.96
CA ARG A 168 -20.10 1.58 -5.68
C ARG A 168 -20.13 0.05 -5.57
N ALA A 169 -19.05 -0.57 -5.10
CA ALA A 169 -18.97 -2.00 -4.86
C ALA A 169 -20.04 -2.45 -3.83
N SER A 170 -20.69 -3.57 -4.11
CA SER A 170 -21.73 -4.13 -3.25
C SER A 170 -21.24 -5.20 -2.27
N SER A 171 -20.04 -5.76 -2.49
CA SER A 171 -19.38 -6.65 -1.55
C SER A 171 -18.68 -5.88 -0.43
N ASP A 172 -18.54 -6.54 0.73
CA ASP A 172 -17.69 -6.08 1.82
C ASP A 172 -16.21 -6.48 1.61
N ARG A 173 -15.93 -7.34 0.61
CA ARG A 173 -14.58 -7.75 0.19
C ARG A 173 -14.26 -7.07 -1.14
N LEU A 174 -13.11 -6.42 -1.21
CA LEU A 174 -12.64 -5.71 -2.40
C LEU A 174 -11.36 -6.34 -2.92
N LEU A 175 -11.24 -6.39 -4.24
CA LEU A 175 -9.97 -6.52 -4.95
C LEU A 175 -9.79 -5.25 -5.78
N LEU A 176 -8.78 -4.44 -5.48
CA LEU A 176 -8.35 -3.36 -6.37
C LEU A 176 -7.35 -3.95 -7.36
N LEU A 177 -7.61 -3.78 -8.66
CA LEU A 177 -6.88 -4.48 -9.72
C LEU A 177 -6.55 -3.55 -10.88
N ASP A 178 -5.35 -3.69 -11.43
CA ASP A 178 -4.98 -3.05 -12.70
C ASP A 178 -5.70 -3.71 -13.89
N ALA A 179 -5.96 -2.90 -14.93
CA ALA A 179 -6.72 -3.33 -16.10
C ALA A 179 -5.95 -4.30 -17.04
N ASP A 180 -4.71 -4.63 -16.73
CA ASP A 180 -3.82 -5.50 -17.51
C ASP A 180 -3.27 -6.69 -16.71
N MET A 181 -3.93 -7.05 -15.60
CA MET A 181 -3.61 -8.23 -14.81
C MET A 181 -4.29 -9.50 -15.35
N LEU A 182 -3.64 -10.65 -15.15
CA LEU A 182 -4.23 -11.98 -15.27
C LEU A 182 -4.30 -12.62 -13.89
N VAL A 183 -5.46 -13.20 -13.58
CA VAL A 183 -5.76 -13.79 -12.27
C VAL A 183 -6.10 -15.26 -12.40
N THR A 184 -5.98 -16.01 -11.31
CA THR A 184 -6.38 -17.43 -11.23
C THR A 184 -7.44 -17.63 -10.14
N PRO A 185 -8.17 -18.77 -10.16
CA PRO A 185 -9.09 -19.12 -9.08
C PRO A 185 -8.39 -19.17 -7.73
N GLN A 186 -7.16 -19.68 -7.71
CA GLN A 186 -6.37 -19.82 -6.48
C GLN A 186 -5.98 -18.46 -5.89
N LEU A 187 -5.63 -17.48 -6.74
CA LEU A 187 -5.38 -16.12 -6.28
C LEU A 187 -6.62 -15.51 -5.64
N ILE A 188 -7.77 -15.60 -6.31
CA ILE A 188 -9.04 -15.05 -5.81
C ILE A 188 -9.42 -15.71 -4.48
N ARG A 189 -9.31 -17.04 -4.38
CA ARG A 189 -9.54 -17.79 -3.13
C ARG A 189 -8.64 -17.29 -2.00
N THR A 190 -7.34 -17.24 -2.24
CA THR A 190 -6.33 -16.79 -1.27
C THR A 190 -6.62 -15.36 -0.80
N GLY A 191 -7.07 -14.50 -1.72
CA GLY A 191 -7.48 -13.13 -1.41
C GLY A 191 -8.70 -13.05 -0.50
N ILE A 192 -9.76 -13.79 -0.82
CA ILE A 192 -10.97 -13.87 0.03
C ILE A 192 -10.62 -14.39 1.43
N GLU A 193 -9.85 -15.47 1.50
CA GLU A 193 -9.40 -16.06 2.77
C GLU A 193 -8.55 -15.09 3.60
N SER A 194 -7.67 -14.31 2.95
CA SER A 194 -6.86 -13.29 3.64
C SER A 194 -7.71 -12.16 4.22
N ILE A 195 -8.75 -11.73 3.48
CA ILE A 195 -9.69 -10.73 3.99
C ILE A 195 -10.48 -11.29 5.18
N ASP A 196 -10.94 -12.53 5.11
CA ASP A 196 -11.67 -13.20 6.20
C ASP A 196 -10.81 -13.41 7.46
N GLN A 197 -9.48 -13.48 7.27
CA GLN A 197 -8.48 -13.46 8.35
C GLN A 197 -8.10 -12.03 8.79
N ASN A 198 -8.89 -11.02 8.39
CA ASN A 198 -8.70 -9.61 8.72
C ASN A 198 -7.31 -9.06 8.32
N SER A 199 -6.79 -9.51 7.19
CA SER A 199 -5.54 -9.04 6.61
C SER A 199 -5.77 -8.35 5.26
N ALA A 200 -4.97 -7.34 4.96
CA ALA A 200 -4.84 -6.81 3.61
C ALA A 200 -3.79 -7.64 2.87
N TYR A 201 -4.13 -8.18 1.71
CA TYR A 201 -3.22 -9.01 0.92
C TYR A 201 -2.80 -8.29 -0.36
N PHE A 202 -1.51 -7.94 -0.44
CA PHE A 202 -0.87 -7.30 -1.59
C PHE A 202 -0.06 -8.35 -2.34
N PRO A 203 -0.67 -9.11 -3.28
CA PRO A 203 0.02 -10.15 -4.03
C PRO A 203 1.14 -9.56 -4.90
N ILE A 204 2.29 -10.23 -4.90
CA ILE A 204 3.40 -9.96 -5.82
C ILE A 204 3.11 -10.68 -7.14
N PHE A 205 3.28 -10.01 -8.28
CA PHE A 205 3.03 -10.59 -9.61
C PHE A 205 4.31 -10.80 -10.40
N ARG A 206 4.22 -11.59 -11.48
CA ARG A 206 5.28 -11.71 -12.49
C ARG A 206 4.90 -10.98 -13.76
N TYR A 207 5.88 -10.33 -14.39
CA TYR A 207 5.68 -9.77 -15.72
C TYR A 207 5.62 -10.86 -16.78
N LEU A 208 4.80 -10.66 -17.79
CA LEU A 208 4.90 -11.35 -19.07
C LEU A 208 5.71 -10.51 -20.05
N SER A 209 6.34 -11.18 -21.01
CA SER A 209 6.89 -10.53 -22.21
C SER A 209 5.78 -10.32 -23.24
N ILE A 210 6.08 -9.57 -24.31
CA ILE A 210 5.17 -9.40 -25.45
C ILE A 210 4.75 -10.75 -26.09
N SER A 211 5.58 -11.80 -25.95
CA SER A 211 5.28 -13.14 -26.45
C SER A 211 4.60 -14.04 -25.41
N GLY A 212 4.26 -13.51 -24.23
CA GLY A 212 3.68 -14.26 -23.11
C GLY A 212 4.68 -15.09 -22.30
N ALA A 213 6.00 -14.87 -22.47
CA ALA A 213 7.00 -15.57 -21.65
C ALA A 213 7.09 -14.94 -20.26
N LEU A 214 7.30 -15.77 -19.22
CA LEU A 214 7.50 -15.29 -17.86
C LEU A 214 8.79 -14.49 -17.72
N LEU A 215 8.71 -13.34 -17.07
CA LEU A 215 9.81 -12.45 -16.72
C LEU A 215 9.96 -12.34 -15.20
N GLY A 216 10.65 -11.28 -14.75
CA GLY A 216 10.93 -11.01 -13.35
C GLY A 216 9.66 -10.87 -12.49
N LEU A 217 9.86 -11.10 -11.20
CA LEU A 217 8.90 -10.84 -10.14
C LEU A 217 8.90 -9.34 -9.81
N GLU A 218 7.73 -8.74 -9.62
CA GLU A 218 7.57 -7.34 -9.22
C GLU A 218 7.20 -7.26 -7.74
N ASP A 219 8.21 -7.11 -6.88
CA ASP A 219 8.05 -7.05 -5.43
C ASP A 219 8.02 -5.62 -4.87
N ALA A 220 8.18 -4.59 -5.70
CA ALA A 220 8.12 -3.19 -5.31
C ALA A 220 6.77 -2.50 -5.58
N SER A 221 5.87 -3.12 -6.36
CA SER A 221 4.55 -2.54 -6.68
C SER A 221 3.44 -2.92 -5.70
N PHE A 222 2.60 -1.96 -5.34
CA PHE A 222 1.47 -2.12 -4.40
C PHE A 222 0.09 -1.88 -5.03
N GLY A 223 0.01 -1.72 -6.35
CA GLY A 223 -1.25 -1.33 -7.03
C GLY A 223 -2.38 -2.34 -6.94
N ASN A 224 -2.09 -3.60 -6.60
CA ASN A 224 -3.08 -4.67 -6.55
C ASN A 224 -3.23 -5.19 -5.11
N VAL A 225 -4.46 -5.21 -4.61
CA VAL A 225 -4.71 -5.54 -3.20
C VAL A 225 -6.11 -6.11 -2.95
N PHE A 226 -6.15 -7.17 -2.15
CA PHE A 226 -7.35 -7.69 -1.51
C PHE A 226 -7.50 -7.10 -0.12
N LEU A 227 -8.64 -6.47 0.18
CA LEU A 227 -8.92 -5.89 1.50
C LEU A 227 -10.42 -5.79 1.74
N SER A 228 -10.83 -5.65 3.01
CA SER A 228 -12.22 -5.36 3.31
C SER A 228 -12.56 -3.90 2.95
N LYS A 229 -13.81 -3.66 2.55
CA LYS A 229 -14.34 -2.31 2.31
C LYS A 229 -14.21 -1.41 3.54
N GLN A 230 -14.24 -2.00 4.74
CA GLN A 230 -13.99 -1.29 5.98
C GLN A 230 -12.54 -0.81 6.10
N LEU A 231 -11.54 -1.66 5.79
CA LEU A 231 -10.14 -1.26 5.79
C LEU A 231 -9.87 -0.17 4.75
N PHE A 232 -10.45 -0.32 3.54
CA PHE A 232 -10.37 0.70 2.50
C PHE A 232 -10.89 2.07 2.98
N ASN A 233 -12.06 2.09 3.62
CA ASN A 233 -12.63 3.34 4.15
C ASN A 233 -11.78 3.91 5.31
N ALA A 234 -11.18 3.05 6.14
CA ALA A 234 -10.38 3.46 7.29
C ALA A 234 -9.02 4.06 6.89
N SER A 235 -8.47 3.70 5.72
CA SER A 235 -7.23 4.31 5.22
C SER A 235 -7.43 5.73 4.67
N GLY A 236 -8.68 6.09 4.32
CA GLY A 236 -9.01 7.36 3.68
C GLY A 236 -9.03 7.31 2.13
N GLY A 237 -8.93 6.12 1.54
CA GLY A 237 -8.89 5.93 0.09
C GLY A 237 -7.51 6.18 -0.53
N ILE A 238 -7.42 6.02 -1.85
CA ILE A 238 -6.18 6.19 -2.62
C ILE A 238 -6.04 7.67 -3.01
N PRO A 239 -4.83 8.27 -2.94
CA PRO A 239 -4.58 9.61 -3.48
C PRO A 239 -5.05 9.75 -4.94
N GLU A 240 -5.80 10.81 -5.23
CA GLU A 240 -6.41 11.05 -6.54
C GLU A 240 -5.47 11.81 -7.48
N PHE A 241 -4.28 11.25 -7.71
CA PHE A 241 -3.27 11.86 -8.56
C PHE A 241 -3.68 11.87 -10.04
N GLN A 242 -3.30 12.94 -10.73
CA GLN A 242 -3.45 13.15 -12.18
C GLN A 242 -2.10 13.01 -12.91
N SER A 243 -1.07 12.52 -12.20
CA SER A 243 0.20 12.00 -12.70
C SER A 243 0.34 10.52 -12.31
N TRP A 244 1.20 9.80 -13.03
CA TRP A 244 1.50 8.40 -12.73
C TRP A 244 2.54 8.27 -11.61
N GLY A 245 2.24 7.46 -10.59
CA GLY A 245 3.18 6.93 -9.62
C GLY A 245 3.08 7.55 -8.22
N GLY A 246 3.36 6.73 -7.20
CA GLY A 246 3.41 7.10 -5.78
C GLY A 246 2.09 6.95 -5.01
N GLU A 247 0.95 6.90 -5.69
CA GLU A 247 -0.36 6.76 -5.05
C GLU A 247 -0.52 5.43 -4.30
N ASP A 248 0.02 4.35 -4.87
CA ASP A 248 -0.05 3.00 -4.31
C ASP A 248 0.87 2.83 -3.10
N ASP A 249 2.03 3.50 -3.11
CA ASP A 249 2.97 3.50 -1.98
C ASP A 249 2.36 4.18 -0.76
N ILE A 250 1.72 5.34 -0.96
CA ILE A 250 1.00 6.07 0.09
C ILE A 250 -0.14 5.21 0.63
N PHE A 251 -0.94 4.61 -0.26
CA PHE A 251 -2.07 3.79 0.15
C PHE A 251 -1.62 2.54 0.92
N HIS A 252 -0.57 1.85 0.47
CA HIS A 252 0.02 0.73 1.17
C HIS A 252 0.56 1.13 2.55
N GLU A 253 1.22 2.28 2.66
CA GLU A 253 1.70 2.79 3.95
C GLU A 253 0.53 3.07 4.91
N GLN A 254 -0.55 3.69 4.43
CA GLN A 254 -1.75 3.93 5.23
C GLN A 254 -2.38 2.63 5.73
N ILE A 255 -2.51 1.62 4.88
CA ILE A 255 -3.06 0.31 5.23
C ILE A 255 -2.15 -0.41 6.24
N SER A 256 -0.83 -0.38 6.03
CA SER A 256 0.16 -1.01 6.90
C SER A 256 0.14 -0.49 8.34
N ARG A 257 -0.33 0.75 8.55
CA ARG A 257 -0.49 1.34 9.89
C ARG A 257 -1.71 0.82 10.65
N ILE A 258 -2.69 0.24 9.96
CA ILE A 258 -3.99 -0.11 10.54
C ILE A 258 -4.39 -1.57 10.38
N ALA A 259 -3.63 -2.37 9.63
CA ALA A 259 -3.93 -3.77 9.35
C ALA A 259 -2.67 -4.64 9.24
N ASN A 260 -2.85 -5.93 9.46
CA ASN A 260 -1.84 -6.92 9.07
C ASN A 260 -1.75 -6.96 7.54
N VAL A 261 -0.54 -6.81 7.01
CA VAL A 261 -0.27 -6.89 5.58
C VAL A 261 0.37 -8.23 5.26
N ARG A 262 -0.29 -9.00 4.39
CA ARG A 262 0.27 -10.19 3.76
C ARG A 262 0.85 -9.79 2.41
N ARG A 263 2.08 -10.21 2.14
CA ARG A 263 2.76 -9.96 0.87
C ARG A 263 3.64 -11.15 0.51
N GLU A 264 3.24 -11.85 -0.55
CA GLU A 264 3.92 -13.02 -1.09
C GLU A 264 3.60 -13.12 -2.58
N GLU A 265 4.30 -14.00 -3.31
CA GLU A 265 4.01 -14.28 -4.71
C GLU A 265 2.57 -14.80 -4.89
N GLY A 266 1.79 -14.08 -5.68
CA GLY A 266 0.45 -14.48 -6.07
C GLY A 266 0.49 -15.64 -7.04
N CYS A 267 -0.11 -16.77 -6.67
CA CYS A 267 -0.17 -17.96 -7.52
C CYS A 267 -0.87 -17.65 -8.85
N GLY A 268 -0.11 -17.69 -9.94
CA GLY A 268 -0.62 -17.38 -11.27
C GLY A 268 -1.04 -15.92 -11.46
N PHE A 269 -0.47 -15.00 -10.68
CA PHE A 269 -0.75 -13.58 -10.81
C PHE A 269 0.25 -12.93 -11.77
N TYR A 270 -0.23 -12.46 -12.92
CA TYR A 270 0.62 -11.97 -13.99
C TYR A 270 0.22 -10.57 -14.44
N HIS A 271 1.21 -9.75 -14.77
CA HIS A 271 1.00 -8.47 -15.43
C HIS A 271 1.31 -8.63 -16.91
N GLN A 272 0.33 -8.34 -17.77
CA GLN A 272 0.51 -8.43 -19.22
C GLN A 272 1.54 -7.40 -19.69
N TRP A 273 2.33 -7.76 -20.70
CA TRP A 273 3.28 -6.83 -21.27
C TRP A 273 2.57 -5.69 -21.99
N HIS A 274 3.05 -4.47 -21.80
CA HIS A 274 2.66 -3.33 -22.65
C HIS A 274 3.86 -2.38 -22.84
N PRO A 275 3.81 -1.50 -23.85
CA PRO A 275 4.83 -0.47 -24.06
C PRO A 275 4.90 0.51 -22.89
N GLU A 276 6.09 1.03 -22.59
CA GLU A 276 6.33 1.93 -21.45
C GLU A 276 5.44 3.18 -21.46
N ARG A 277 5.19 3.76 -22.64
CA ARG A 277 4.31 4.94 -22.80
C ARG A 277 2.93 4.75 -22.16
N CYS A 278 2.42 3.51 -22.17
CA CYS A 278 1.10 3.20 -21.67
C CYS A 278 0.99 3.32 -20.14
N ARG A 279 2.10 3.40 -19.40
CA ARG A 279 2.05 3.66 -17.95
C ARG A 279 1.45 5.03 -17.64
N HIS A 280 1.83 6.04 -18.42
CA HIS A 280 1.59 7.43 -18.05
C HIS A 280 0.88 8.28 -19.12
N GLU A 281 0.69 7.79 -20.35
CA GLU A 281 0.21 8.62 -21.47
C GLU A 281 -1.19 9.24 -21.31
N ASN A 282 -2.03 8.66 -20.45
CA ASN A 282 -3.39 9.16 -20.21
C ASN A 282 -3.48 10.12 -19.02
N TYR A 283 -2.40 10.29 -18.26
CA TYR A 283 -2.34 11.22 -17.14
C TYR A 283 -2.10 12.64 -17.64
N LEU A 284 -2.68 13.63 -16.94
CA LEU A 284 -2.60 15.04 -17.32
C LEU A 284 -1.22 15.63 -17.04
N TYR A 285 -0.59 15.21 -15.93
CA TYR A 285 0.68 15.77 -15.47
C TYR A 285 1.85 14.80 -15.69
N PRO A 286 3.10 15.32 -15.75
CA PRO A 286 4.29 14.48 -15.85
C PRO A 286 4.34 13.43 -14.73
N PRO A 287 4.89 12.23 -15.00
CA PRO A 287 5.07 11.19 -13.98
C PRO A 287 5.67 11.74 -12.68
N GLN A 288 5.19 11.24 -11.53
CA GLN A 288 5.66 11.58 -10.18
C GLN A 288 5.40 13.01 -9.70
N SER A 289 4.81 13.90 -10.51
CA SER A 289 4.66 15.31 -10.13
C SER A 289 3.70 15.53 -8.95
N ASP A 290 2.56 14.85 -8.89
CA ASP A 290 1.65 14.93 -7.73
C ASP A 290 2.25 14.28 -6.49
N PHE A 291 2.97 13.16 -6.66
CA PHE A 291 3.65 12.50 -5.55
C PHE A 291 4.71 13.41 -4.92
N MET A 292 5.55 14.05 -5.74
CA MET A 292 6.53 15.04 -5.25
C MET A 292 5.84 16.22 -4.53
N ALA A 293 4.72 16.71 -5.07
CA ALA A 293 3.94 17.77 -4.43
C ALA A 293 3.33 17.31 -3.09
N TYR A 294 2.85 16.07 -3.02
CA TYR A 294 2.35 15.44 -1.81
C TYR A 294 3.46 15.31 -0.75
N GLU A 295 4.63 14.81 -1.13
CA GLU A 295 5.79 14.71 -0.24
C GLU A 295 6.27 16.08 0.24
N ALA A 296 6.30 17.08 -0.65
CA ALA A 296 6.66 18.44 -0.28
C ALA A 296 5.65 19.04 0.72
N LYS A 297 4.35 18.81 0.51
CA LYS A 297 3.31 19.26 1.44
C LYS A 297 3.42 18.58 2.81
N GLN A 298 3.65 17.27 2.81
CA GLN A 298 3.93 16.51 4.03
C GLN A 298 5.16 17.05 4.75
N ALA A 299 6.21 17.47 4.02
CA ALA A 299 7.39 18.08 4.61
C ALA A 299 7.11 19.50 5.18
N THR A 300 6.23 20.29 4.55
CA THR A 300 5.87 21.63 5.03
C THR A 300 4.88 21.64 6.19
N ASP A 301 3.98 20.65 6.28
CA ASP A 301 3.01 20.51 7.39
C ASP A 301 3.65 19.88 8.64
N ARG A 302 4.91 19.43 8.55
CA ARG A 302 5.72 19.00 9.68
C ARG A 302 6.36 20.23 10.29
N GLU A 303 6.00 20.58 11.52
CA GLU A 303 6.77 21.51 12.36
C GLU A 303 8.18 20.93 12.58
N ALA A 304 9.05 21.09 11.59
CA ALA A 304 10.42 20.62 11.64
C ALA A 304 11.17 21.49 12.65
N ARG A 305 11.85 20.86 13.60
CA ARG A 305 12.77 21.56 14.49
C ARG A 305 14.00 21.94 13.66
N ALA A 306 14.24 23.24 13.54
CA ALA A 306 15.36 23.76 12.79
C ALA A 306 16.54 24.02 13.72
N PHE A 307 17.73 23.62 13.30
CA PHE A 307 18.97 23.81 14.04
C PHE A 307 19.98 24.56 13.17
N ALA A 308 20.70 25.52 13.76
CA ALA A 308 21.94 26.02 13.18
C ALA A 308 23.03 24.96 13.35
N VAL A 309 23.87 24.78 12.33
CA VAL A 309 24.95 23.78 12.32
C VAL A 309 26.29 24.44 12.11
N LEU A 310 27.26 24.04 12.93
CA LEU A 310 28.68 24.26 12.77
C LEU A 310 29.37 22.89 12.73
N HIS A 311 29.81 22.46 11.55
CA HIS A 311 30.57 21.24 11.33
C HIS A 311 31.94 21.57 10.74
N LYS A 312 32.97 20.75 10.99
CA LYS A 312 34.33 20.96 10.47
C LYS A 312 34.41 21.19 8.95
N ASP A 313 33.48 20.60 8.21
CA ASP A 313 33.44 20.65 6.74
C ASP A 313 32.37 21.61 6.20
N TRP A 314 31.40 22.03 7.01
CA TRP A 314 30.30 22.88 6.54
C TRP A 314 29.55 23.62 7.67
N GLU A 315 28.90 24.72 7.29
CA GLU A 315 28.00 25.48 8.16
C GLU A 315 26.65 25.65 7.47
N GLY A 316 25.55 25.65 8.23
CA GLY A 316 24.22 25.79 7.64
C GLY A 316 23.08 25.48 8.60
N LYS A 317 22.02 24.87 8.07
CA LYS A 317 20.86 24.44 8.86
C LYS A 317 20.62 22.95 8.74
N LEU A 318 20.11 22.36 9.82
CA LEU A 318 19.62 20.99 9.88
C LEU A 318 18.16 21.03 10.31
N PHE A 319 17.31 20.30 9.59
CA PHE A 319 15.89 20.17 9.89
C PHE A 319 15.63 18.75 10.38
N LEU A 320 15.08 18.61 11.58
CA LEU A 320 14.63 17.34 12.15
C LEU A 320 13.10 17.27 12.08
N TYR A 321 12.59 16.28 11.36
CA TYR A 321 11.16 16.10 11.13
C TYR A 321 10.54 15.13 12.15
N PRO A 322 9.27 15.30 12.58
CA PRO A 322 8.65 14.43 13.59
C PRO A 322 8.60 12.93 13.26
N ASP A 323 8.75 12.54 11.99
CA ASP A 323 8.77 11.14 11.54
C ASP A 323 10.15 10.48 11.64
N GLY A 324 11.12 11.13 12.28
CA GLY A 324 12.48 10.62 12.45
C GLY A 324 13.39 10.86 11.23
N LYS A 325 12.93 11.57 10.19
CA LYS A 325 13.79 11.98 9.06
C LYS A 325 14.52 13.28 9.37
N MET A 326 15.65 13.51 8.70
CA MET A 326 16.38 14.78 8.76
C MET A 326 16.88 15.22 7.38
N GLN A 327 17.10 16.52 7.24
CA GLN A 327 17.69 17.10 6.04
C GLN A 327 18.57 18.33 6.35
N ALA A 328 19.76 18.39 5.77
CA ALA A 328 20.64 19.54 5.82
C ALA A 328 20.31 20.56 4.71
N SER A 329 20.65 21.83 4.93
CA SER A 329 20.37 22.92 3.99
C SER A 329 21.07 22.78 2.63
N HIS A 330 22.17 22.01 2.55
CA HIS A 330 22.87 21.70 1.30
C HIS A 330 22.30 20.47 0.57
N GLY A 331 21.23 19.85 1.10
CA GLY A 331 20.46 18.81 0.41
C GLY A 331 20.62 17.40 0.99
N ASP A 332 21.63 17.14 1.80
CA ASP A 332 21.90 15.82 2.37
C ASP A 332 20.81 15.39 3.34
N ARG A 333 20.56 14.08 3.40
CA ARG A 333 19.41 13.48 4.09
C ARG A 333 19.82 12.31 4.98
N GLY A 334 18.91 11.93 5.86
CA GLY A 334 19.02 10.72 6.65
C GLY A 334 17.90 10.60 7.67
N ARG A 335 18.19 9.90 8.77
CA ARG A 335 17.30 9.72 9.92
C ARG A 335 17.96 10.17 11.20
N TYR A 336 17.18 10.47 12.23
CA TYR A 336 17.70 10.75 13.56
C TYR A 336 16.99 9.94 14.63
N GLU A 337 17.69 9.74 15.74
CA GLU A 337 17.18 9.05 16.92
C GLU A 337 17.52 9.83 18.19
N TRP A 338 16.52 10.05 19.05
CA TRP A 338 16.72 10.59 20.39
C TRP A 338 16.87 9.46 21.40
N SER A 339 17.92 9.48 22.19
CA SER A 339 18.06 8.62 23.37
C SER A 339 17.48 9.31 24.62
N LYS A 340 17.21 8.50 25.65
CA LYS A 340 16.73 8.97 26.96
C LYS A 340 17.78 9.76 27.77
N GLU A 341 19.03 9.75 27.33
CA GLU A 341 20.16 10.37 28.02
C GLU A 341 20.59 11.69 27.36
N ASN A 342 19.65 12.38 26.68
CA ASN A 342 19.95 13.59 25.90
C ASN A 342 21.07 13.35 24.87
N VAL A 343 20.97 12.24 24.15
CA VAL A 343 21.85 11.92 23.01
C VAL A 343 21.02 11.96 21.73
N LEU A 344 21.56 12.61 20.70
CA LEU A 344 20.99 12.69 19.36
C LEU A 344 21.92 11.98 18.38
N SER A 345 21.45 10.90 17.78
CA SER A 345 22.17 10.19 16.72
C SER A 345 21.63 10.62 15.36
N LEU A 346 22.51 11.10 14.48
CA LEU A 346 22.22 11.49 13.10
C LEU A 346 22.76 10.42 12.16
N VAL A 347 21.86 9.62 11.59
CA VAL A 347 22.16 8.53 10.64
C VAL A 347 21.99 9.05 9.23
N TRP A 348 23.08 9.50 8.62
CA TRP A 348 23.09 10.04 7.27
C TRP A 348 23.02 8.94 6.20
N ASP A 349 22.40 9.25 5.06
CA ASP A 349 22.33 8.30 3.94
C ASP A 349 23.69 8.11 3.25
N ALA A 350 24.54 9.15 3.27
CA ALA A 350 25.82 9.20 2.55
C ALA A 350 27.05 9.47 3.44
N TRP A 351 26.86 9.61 4.76
CA TRP A 351 27.93 9.93 5.71
C TRP A 351 27.92 8.95 6.89
N PRO A 352 29.05 8.83 7.62
CA PRO A 352 29.06 8.12 8.89
C PRO A 352 28.03 8.67 9.87
N VAL A 353 27.56 7.82 10.79
CA VAL A 353 26.65 8.25 11.86
C VAL A 353 27.36 9.24 12.77
N GLU A 354 26.70 10.35 13.08
CA GLU A 354 27.17 11.35 14.05
C GLU A 354 26.37 11.22 15.34
N THR A 355 27.04 11.31 16.49
CA THR A 355 26.39 11.24 17.81
C THR A 355 26.67 12.53 18.57
N LEU A 356 25.62 13.24 18.93
CA LEU A 356 25.66 14.53 19.61
C LEU A 356 25.08 14.41 21.01
N PHE A 357 25.70 15.07 21.97
CA PHE A 357 25.27 15.11 23.37
C PHE A 357 24.78 16.52 23.70
N HIS A 358 23.68 16.62 24.44
CA HIS A 358 23.18 17.91 24.89
C HIS A 358 24.08 18.50 25.97
N ASP A 359 24.44 19.76 25.79
CA ASP A 359 25.09 20.60 26.79
C ASP A 359 24.03 21.51 27.42
N ASP A 360 23.68 21.21 28.68
CA ASP A 360 22.67 21.94 29.43
C ASP A 360 23.07 23.38 29.78
N GLU A 361 24.36 23.75 29.72
CA GLU A 361 24.84 25.10 30.05
C GLU A 361 24.56 26.10 28.92
N ASP A 362 24.80 25.67 27.66
CA ASP A 362 24.67 26.53 26.47
C ASP A 362 23.47 26.16 25.59
N GLY A 363 22.73 25.09 25.91
CA GLY A 363 21.57 24.62 25.13
C GLY A 363 21.93 24.07 23.75
N GLN A 364 23.18 23.64 23.57
CA GLN A 364 23.72 23.14 22.30
C GLN A 364 23.88 21.62 22.31
N TRP A 365 23.91 21.02 21.13
CA TRP A 365 24.19 19.60 20.95
C TRP A 365 25.52 19.44 20.25
N ARG A 366 26.45 18.68 20.83
CA ARG A 366 27.84 18.62 20.37
C ARG A 366 28.38 17.19 20.31
N ALA A 367 29.19 16.87 19.31
CA ALA A 367 29.98 15.63 19.30
C ALA A 367 31.12 15.71 20.33
N GLU A 368 31.63 14.57 20.83
CA GLU A 368 32.68 14.51 21.86
C GLU A 368 33.95 15.32 21.51
N GLU A 369 34.29 15.44 20.22
CA GLU A 369 35.45 16.19 19.74
C GLU A 369 35.12 17.61 19.24
N TYR A 370 33.89 18.10 19.47
CA TYR A 370 33.40 19.42 19.04
C TYR A 370 33.49 19.69 17.53
N HIS A 371 33.69 18.66 16.69
CA HIS A 371 33.73 18.80 15.23
C HIS A 371 32.35 18.98 14.60
N PHE A 372 31.28 18.72 15.37
CA PHE A 372 29.89 18.88 14.99
C PHE A 372 29.13 19.50 16.16
N VAL A 373 28.59 20.69 15.96
CA VAL A 373 27.78 21.43 16.93
C VAL A 373 26.48 21.86 16.26
N ILE A 374 25.35 21.67 16.93
CA ILE A 374 24.06 22.21 16.51
C ILE A 374 23.35 22.96 17.64
N GLU A 375 22.61 24.00 17.27
CA GLU A 375 21.83 24.83 18.20
C GLU A 375 20.41 25.01 17.67
N GLU A 376 19.40 24.80 18.52
CA GLU A 376 18.01 24.90 18.09
C GLU A 376 17.59 26.36 17.82
N LEU A 377 17.08 26.61 16.62
CA LEU A 377 16.55 27.90 16.21
C LEU A 377 15.14 28.07 16.75
N THR A 378 15.01 28.67 17.94
CA THR A 378 13.70 29.04 18.47
C THR A 378 13.01 30.06 17.57
N THR A 379 11.81 29.73 17.08
CA THR A 379 10.93 30.67 16.39
C THR A 379 10.42 31.69 17.39
N LYS A 380 11.15 32.79 17.59
CA LYS A 380 10.52 34.00 18.12
C LYS A 380 9.41 34.38 17.14
N SER A 381 8.17 34.22 17.59
CA SER A 381 7.00 34.91 17.04
C SER A 381 7.42 36.32 16.67
N SER A 382 7.45 36.62 15.37
CA SER A 382 7.58 37.98 14.88
C SER A 382 6.32 38.74 15.31
N ALA A 383 6.40 39.36 16.48
CA ALA A 383 5.56 40.48 16.80
C ALA A 383 5.69 41.49 15.66
N ARG A 384 4.54 41.85 15.10
CA ARG A 384 4.35 42.90 14.09
C ARG A 384 5.33 44.06 14.30
N GLU A 385 6.19 44.30 13.33
CA GLU A 385 6.64 45.65 13.03
C GLU A 385 5.85 46.13 11.81
N ILE A 386 4.83 46.94 12.11
CA ILE A 386 4.38 48.05 11.26
C ILE A 386 5.31 49.21 11.67
N PRO A 387 5.95 49.97 10.76
CA PRO A 387 5.38 50.50 9.52
C PRO A 387 6.03 50.06 8.21
#